data_AF-A0A2T5XVM0-F1
#
_entry.id   AF-A0A2T5XVM0-F1
#
_cell.length_a   1.000
_cell.length_b   1.000
_cell.length_c   1.000
_cell.angle_alpha   90.00
_cell.angle_beta   90.00
_cell.angle_gamma   90.00
#
_symmetry.space_group_name_H-M   'P 1'
#
loop_
_entity.id
_entity.type
_entity.pdbx_description
1 polymer ?
#
loop_
_entity_poly.entity_id
_entity_poly.type
_entity_poly.pdbx_seq_one_letter_code
_entity_poly.pdbx_strand_id
1 'polypeptide(L)'
;MNTSMILLIVPILIVIFVLYIFINRKGNFEKHLTYHTPRLLSSQRQEYINGAERYTKKASIIIGLFVSFPLMIMFVSLLSQDVSNSLIIFLFIIFIILIECLCTYLMYRFLMKNIKKQRLLLEQMSDSDFELLLDIQKNTYLFKYFPPFILCKDRLYFFSFKLKEIDPASIKKVSFSYARGGNILVHIKSATSTTISLYKNVYPILVEIIKRYSPDAQIER
;
A
#
# COMPACT_ATOMS: atom_id res chain seq x y z
N MET A 1 17.40 33.83 7.00
CA MET A 1 16.36 32.78 7.12
C MET A 1 16.22 32.47 8.60
N ASN A 2 15.05 32.74 9.21
CA ASN A 2 14.87 32.57 10.66
C ASN A 2 15.13 31.12 11.06
N THR A 3 15.81 30.89 12.18
CA THR A 3 16.15 29.55 12.72
C THR A 3 14.93 28.64 12.80
N SER A 4 13.75 29.20 13.08
CA SER A 4 12.45 28.51 13.09
C SER A 4 12.05 27.91 11.75
N MET A 5 12.37 28.56 10.62
CA MET A 5 12.09 28.05 9.27
C MET A 5 12.98 26.86 8.92
N ILE A 6 14.26 26.92 9.31
CA ILE A 6 15.22 25.83 9.11
C ILE A 6 14.78 24.59 9.90
N LEU A 7 14.36 24.78 11.15
CA LEU A 7 13.85 23.72 12.02
C LEU A 7 12.60 23.02 11.47
N LEU A 8 11.82 23.67 10.60
CA LEU A 8 10.64 23.07 9.95
C LEU A 8 10.97 22.37 8.63
N ILE A 9 11.83 22.98 7.80
CA ILE A 9 12.17 22.46 6.46
C ILE A 9 13.01 21.18 6.55
N VAL A 10 13.99 21.15 7.46
CA VAL A 10 14.94 20.02 7.57
C VAL A 10 14.23 18.69 7.88
N PRO A 11 13.32 18.59 8.87
CA PRO A 11 12.56 17.36 9.11
C PRO A 11 11.73 16.90 7.90
N ILE A 12 11.11 17.83 7.17
CA ILE A 12 10.30 17.51 5.97
C ILE A 12 11.19 16.87 4.91
N LEU A 13 12.37 17.46 4.64
CA LEU A 13 13.32 16.92 3.67
C LEU A 13 13.84 15.54 4.10
N ILE A 14 14.10 15.33 5.40
CA ILE A 14 14.50 14.02 5.94
C ILE A 14 13.40 12.99 5.70
N VAL A 15 12.14 13.31 6.02
CA VAL A 15 11.00 12.39 5.80
C VAL A 15 10.89 12.02 4.32
N ILE A 16 10.98 12.99 3.42
CA ILE A 16 10.93 12.76 1.97
C ILE A 16 12.10 11.89 1.50
N PHE A 17 13.31 12.14 1.99
CA PHE A 17 14.48 11.35 1.67
C PHE A 17 14.34 9.90 2.13
N VAL A 18 13.84 9.68 3.34
CA VAL A 18 13.54 8.34 3.87
C VAL A 18 12.47 7.64 3.03
N LEU A 19 11.38 8.33 2.68
CA LEU A 19 10.33 7.82 1.81
C LEU A 19 10.88 7.44 0.42
N TYR A 20 11.71 8.31 -0.17
CA TYR A 20 12.36 8.06 -1.45
C TYR A 20 13.22 6.81 -1.41
N ILE A 21 14.09 6.67 -0.41
CA ILE A 21 14.92 5.46 -0.24
C ILE A 21 14.00 4.25 -0.11
N PHE A 22 13.02 4.32 0.79
CA PHE A 22 12.12 3.22 1.08
C PHE A 22 11.35 2.73 -0.15
N ILE A 23 10.78 3.65 -0.93
CA ILE A 23 10.02 3.34 -2.15
C ILE A 23 10.94 2.73 -3.23
N ASN A 24 12.20 3.18 -3.30
CA ASN A 24 13.14 2.68 -4.31
C ASN A 24 13.83 1.36 -3.92
N ARG A 25 13.75 0.91 -2.66
CA ARG A 25 14.23 -0.43 -2.27
C ARG A 25 13.47 -1.51 -3.04
N LYS A 26 14.21 -2.46 -3.63
CA LYS A 26 13.64 -3.65 -4.27
C LYS A 26 13.57 -4.80 -3.26
N GLY A 27 12.40 -5.42 -3.13
CA GLY A 27 12.24 -6.69 -2.41
C GLY A 27 12.72 -7.89 -3.22
N ASN A 28 12.83 -9.07 -2.60
CA ASN A 28 13.25 -10.29 -3.30
C ASN A 28 12.32 -10.62 -4.47
N PHE A 29 11.00 -10.53 -4.27
CA PHE A 29 10.01 -10.70 -5.34
C PHE A 29 10.20 -9.70 -6.50
N GLU A 30 10.55 -8.44 -6.22
CA GLU A 30 10.80 -7.44 -7.26
C GLU A 30 12.06 -7.74 -8.10
N LYS A 31 13.06 -8.42 -7.51
CA LYS A 31 14.24 -8.87 -8.27
C LYS A 31 13.88 -9.93 -9.30
N HIS A 32 12.94 -10.82 -8.98
CA HIS A 32 12.41 -11.78 -9.95
C HIS A 32 11.58 -11.11 -11.06
N LEU A 33 10.85 -10.02 -10.74
CA LEU A 33 10.15 -9.24 -11.76
C LEU A 33 11.06 -8.57 -12.79
N THR A 34 12.31 -8.23 -12.44
CA THR A 34 13.18 -7.46 -13.34
C THR A 34 13.50 -8.18 -14.65
N TYR A 35 13.42 -9.52 -14.67
CA TYR A 35 13.70 -10.35 -15.84
C TYR A 35 12.43 -10.98 -16.44
N HIS A 36 11.26 -10.66 -15.90
CA HIS A 36 10.01 -11.25 -16.34
C HIS A 36 9.42 -10.49 -17.53
N THR A 37 9.11 -11.20 -18.61
CA THR A 37 8.39 -10.65 -19.77
C THR A 37 6.88 -10.75 -19.53
N PRO A 38 6.13 -9.62 -19.54
CA PRO A 38 4.69 -9.64 -19.30
C PRO A 38 3.97 -10.54 -20.30
N ARG A 39 3.08 -11.41 -19.80
CA ARG A 39 2.21 -12.22 -20.65
C ARG A 39 0.89 -11.50 -20.93
N LEU A 40 0.23 -11.89 -22.01
CA LEU A 40 -1.11 -11.41 -22.31
C LEU A 40 -2.07 -11.99 -21.26
N LEU A 41 -2.81 -11.11 -20.60
CA LEU A 41 -3.87 -11.48 -19.67
C LEU A 41 -5.17 -11.75 -20.43
N SER A 42 -6.05 -12.57 -19.85
CA SER A 42 -7.44 -12.65 -20.32
C SER A 42 -8.12 -11.28 -20.22
N SER A 43 -9.16 -11.07 -21.03
CA SER A 43 -9.86 -9.77 -21.10
C SER A 43 -10.29 -9.25 -19.72
N GLN A 44 -10.89 -10.11 -18.89
CA GLN A 44 -11.33 -9.74 -17.53
C GLN A 44 -10.16 -9.37 -16.60
N ARG A 45 -9.05 -10.12 -16.64
CA ARG A 45 -7.85 -9.83 -15.82
C ARG A 45 -7.17 -8.54 -16.30
N GLN A 46 -7.20 -8.27 -17.60
CA GLN A 46 -6.69 -7.02 -18.18
C GLN A 46 -7.56 -5.83 -17.76
N GLU A 47 -8.89 -5.98 -17.75
CA GLU A 47 -9.81 -4.95 -17.25
C GLU A 47 -9.59 -4.67 -15.76
N TYR A 48 -9.41 -5.72 -14.95
CA TYR A 48 -9.05 -5.57 -13.53
C TYR A 48 -7.78 -4.73 -13.35
N ILE A 49 -6.70 -5.05 -14.09
CA ILE A 49 -5.44 -4.28 -14.03
C ILE A 49 -5.64 -2.85 -14.50
N ASN A 50 -6.34 -2.62 -15.62
CA ASN A 50 -6.61 -1.28 -16.12
C ASN A 50 -7.40 -0.44 -15.09
N GLY A 51 -8.36 -1.06 -14.42
CA GLY A 51 -9.09 -0.45 -13.30
C GLY A 51 -8.16 -0.09 -12.14
N ALA A 52 -7.28 -1.01 -11.76
CA ALA A 52 -6.29 -0.80 -10.71
C ALA A 52 -5.31 0.34 -11.03
N GLU A 53 -4.87 0.47 -12.29
CA GLU A 53 -3.99 1.57 -12.74
C GLU A 53 -4.71 2.92 -12.67
N ARG A 54 -5.96 2.99 -13.15
CA ARG A 54 -6.79 4.21 -13.08
C ARG A 54 -7.05 4.61 -11.63
N TYR A 55 -7.39 3.65 -10.78
CA TYR A 55 -7.59 3.87 -9.35
C TYR A 55 -6.29 4.37 -8.69
N THR A 56 -5.16 3.75 -9.00
CA THR A 56 -3.83 4.13 -8.48
C THR A 56 -3.50 5.59 -8.79
N LYS A 57 -3.72 6.03 -10.03
CA LYS A 57 -3.51 7.43 -10.43
C LYS A 57 -4.36 8.39 -9.60
N LYS A 58 -5.66 8.11 -9.44
CA LYS A 58 -6.57 8.93 -8.63
C LYS A 58 -6.18 8.93 -7.16
N ALA A 59 -5.90 7.77 -6.58
CA ALA A 59 -5.49 7.63 -5.19
C ALA A 59 -4.18 8.38 -4.90
N SER A 60 -3.18 8.33 -5.80
CA SER A 60 -1.92 9.05 -5.61
C SER A 60 -2.11 10.57 -5.58
N ILE A 61 -3.02 11.12 -6.40
CA ILE A 61 -3.34 12.55 -6.41
C ILE A 61 -4.03 12.93 -5.11
N ILE A 62 -5.04 12.16 -4.69
CA ILE A 62 -5.79 12.41 -3.45
C ILE A 62 -4.83 12.38 -2.25
N ILE A 63 -3.98 11.35 -2.14
CA ILE A 63 -3.02 11.25 -1.03
C ILE A 63 -2.02 12.41 -1.08
N GLY A 64 -1.52 12.79 -2.26
CA GLY A 64 -0.64 13.93 -2.44
C GLY A 64 -1.23 15.24 -1.90
N LEU A 65 -2.49 15.52 -2.25
CA LEU A 65 -3.24 16.69 -1.75
C LEU A 65 -3.46 16.65 -0.23
N PHE A 66 -3.77 15.48 0.33
CA PHE A 66 -3.93 15.36 1.79
C PHE A 66 -2.63 15.64 2.55
N VAL A 67 -1.47 15.28 1.97
CA VAL A 67 -0.16 15.57 2.56
C VAL A 67 0.17 17.07 2.50
N SER A 68 -0.33 17.82 1.53
CA SER A 68 -0.10 19.26 1.45
C SER A 68 -0.98 20.10 2.39
N PHE A 69 -2.12 19.57 2.85
CA PHE A 69 -3.04 20.31 3.73
C PHE A 69 -2.40 20.83 5.04
N PRO A 70 -1.63 20.03 5.81
CA PRO A 70 -0.90 20.53 6.98
C PRO A 70 0.17 21.58 6.63
N LEU A 71 0.82 21.46 5.47
CA LEU A 71 1.83 22.43 5.01
C LEU A 71 1.18 23.79 4.71
N MET A 72 -0.03 23.79 4.16
CA MET A 72 -0.80 25.01 3.92
C MET A 72 -1.23 25.68 5.23
N ILE A 73 -1.67 24.92 6.24
CA ILE A 73 -2.01 25.48 7.57
C ILE A 73 -0.78 26.12 8.22
N MET A 74 0.36 25.42 8.15
CA MET A 74 1.63 25.93 8.66
C MET A 74 2.05 27.21 7.93
N PHE A 75 1.87 27.28 6.61
CA PHE A 75 2.14 28.47 5.82
C PHE A 75 1.31 29.67 6.26
N VAL A 76 -0.02 29.50 6.39
CA VAL A 76 -0.92 30.56 6.85
C VAL A 76 -0.53 31.06 8.24
N SER A 77 -0.13 30.13 9.13
CA SER A 77 0.33 30.46 10.49
C SER A 77 1.67 31.21 10.51
N LEU A 78 2.51 31.02 9.50
CA LEU A 78 3.75 31.78 9.34
C LEU A 78 3.49 33.17 8.75
N LEU A 79 2.53 33.30 7.83
CA LEU A 79 2.13 34.58 7.25
C LEU A 79 1.55 35.55 8.29
N SER A 80 0.85 35.04 9.31
CA SER A 80 0.28 35.86 10.38
C SER A 80 1.31 36.43 11.37
N GLN A 81 2.60 36.08 11.24
CA GLN A 81 3.69 36.55 12.10
C GLN A 81 4.50 37.72 11.48
N ASP A 82 3.85 38.56 10.65
CA ASP A 82 4.47 39.73 9.98
C ASP A 82 5.69 39.38 9.10
N VAL A 83 5.54 38.39 8.22
CA VAL A 83 6.51 38.16 7.14
C VAL A 83 6.32 39.22 6.05
N SER A 84 6.93 40.40 6.24
CA SER A 84 6.85 41.55 5.31
C SER A 84 7.58 41.35 3.97
N ASN A 85 8.17 40.18 3.73
CA ASN A 85 9.01 39.92 2.56
C ASN A 85 8.28 39.03 1.53
N SER A 86 7.70 39.68 0.51
CA SER A 86 6.97 39.05 -0.60
C SER A 86 7.78 37.96 -1.33
N LEU A 87 9.11 38.09 -1.39
CA LEU A 87 9.99 37.11 -2.01
C LEU A 87 10.06 35.81 -1.20
N ILE A 88 10.07 35.89 0.14
CA ILE A 88 10.09 34.71 1.01
C ILE A 88 8.78 33.94 0.89
N ILE A 89 7.66 34.65 0.83
CA ILE A 89 6.32 34.09 0.61
C ILE A 89 6.28 33.34 -0.73
N PHE A 90 6.75 33.98 -1.79
CA PHE A 90 6.79 33.41 -3.13
C PHE A 90 7.65 32.12 -3.18
N LEU A 91 8.85 32.16 -2.61
CA LEU A 91 9.72 30.98 -2.54
C LEU A 91 9.10 29.84 -1.72
N PHE A 92 8.38 30.16 -0.65
CA PHE A 92 7.72 29.16 0.17
C PHE A 92 6.56 28.48 -0.57
N ILE A 93 5.76 29.24 -1.32
CA ILE A 93 4.70 28.68 -2.19
C ILE A 93 5.30 27.72 -3.21
N ILE A 94 6.39 28.12 -3.88
CA ILE A 94 7.11 27.24 -4.82
C ILE A 94 7.58 25.97 -4.10
N PHE A 95 8.15 26.10 -2.91
CA PHE A 95 8.60 24.96 -2.12
C PHE A 95 7.46 24.00 -1.80
N ILE A 96 6.29 24.48 -1.34
CA ILE A 96 5.12 23.62 -1.09
C ILE A 96 4.69 22.89 -2.36
N ILE A 97 4.58 23.59 -3.50
CA ILE A 97 4.18 22.98 -4.78
C ILE A 97 5.16 21.89 -5.19
N LEU A 98 6.46 22.11 -5.03
CA LEU A 98 7.49 21.10 -5.33
C LEU A 98 7.36 19.87 -4.42
N ILE A 99 7.14 20.08 -3.13
CA ILE A 99 6.95 19.00 -2.16
C ILE A 99 5.68 18.21 -2.47
N GLU A 100 4.59 18.87 -2.82
CA GLU A 100 3.33 18.22 -3.21
C GLU A 100 3.49 17.38 -4.49
N CYS A 101 4.11 17.95 -5.53
CA CYS A 101 4.43 17.23 -6.76
C CYS A 101 5.27 15.98 -6.46
N LEU A 102 6.29 16.12 -5.62
CA LEU A 102 7.19 15.03 -5.25
C LEU A 102 6.47 13.94 -4.44
N CYS A 103 5.70 14.31 -3.42
CA CYS A 103 4.90 13.36 -2.63
C CYS A 103 3.90 12.60 -3.51
N THR A 104 3.19 13.29 -4.40
CA THR A 104 2.26 12.68 -5.36
C THR A 104 2.97 11.68 -6.27
N TYR A 105 4.12 12.07 -6.83
CA TYR A 105 4.93 11.21 -7.69
C TYR A 105 5.44 9.96 -6.94
N LEU A 106 5.93 10.13 -5.72
CA LEU A 106 6.42 9.04 -4.87
C LEU A 106 5.29 8.06 -4.53
N MET A 107 4.11 8.57 -4.15
CA MET A 107 2.95 7.74 -3.87
C MET A 107 2.47 6.99 -5.12
N TYR A 108 2.42 7.64 -6.27
CA TYR A 108 2.12 6.99 -7.54
C TYR A 108 3.10 5.85 -7.81
N ARG A 109 4.41 6.11 -7.71
CA ARG A 109 5.46 5.11 -7.89
C ARG A 109 5.32 3.92 -6.94
N PHE A 110 5.05 4.17 -5.67
CA PHE A 110 4.86 3.14 -4.65
C PHE A 110 3.67 2.23 -4.98
N LEU A 111 2.51 2.82 -5.25
CA LEU A 111 1.29 2.08 -5.57
C LEU A 111 1.44 1.31 -6.89
N MET A 112 2.04 1.92 -7.90
CA MET A 112 2.22 1.30 -9.21
C MET A 112 3.17 0.10 -9.18
N LYS A 113 4.16 0.10 -8.28
CA LYS A 113 4.98 -1.11 -8.02
C LYS A 113 4.12 -2.27 -7.54
N ASN A 114 3.12 -2.03 -6.71
CA ASN A 114 2.23 -3.11 -6.23
C ASN A 114 1.32 -3.63 -7.35
N ILE A 115 0.85 -2.76 -8.25
CA ILE A 115 0.09 -3.21 -9.44
C ILE A 115 0.94 -4.12 -10.33
N LYS A 116 2.23 -3.82 -10.52
CA LYS A 116 3.14 -4.70 -11.27
C LYS A 116 3.28 -6.08 -10.63
N LYS A 117 3.34 -6.16 -9.30
CA LYS A 117 3.37 -7.44 -8.57
C LYS A 117 2.07 -8.22 -8.77
N GLN A 118 0.92 -7.54 -8.66
CA GLN A 118 -0.38 -8.16 -8.91
C GLN A 118 -0.50 -8.70 -10.33
N ARG A 119 -0.03 -7.94 -11.34
CA ARG A 119 -0.02 -8.40 -12.73
C ARG A 119 0.70 -9.73 -12.88
N LEU A 120 1.88 -9.89 -12.27
CA LEU A 120 2.60 -11.16 -12.28
C LEU A 120 1.80 -12.29 -11.65
N LEU A 121 1.14 -12.04 -10.51
CA LEU A 121 0.29 -13.05 -9.87
C LEU A 121 -0.90 -13.44 -10.75
N LEU A 122 -1.56 -12.48 -11.40
CA LEU A 122 -2.69 -12.71 -12.31
C LEU A 122 -2.32 -13.52 -13.55
N GLU A 123 -1.09 -13.40 -14.04
CA GLU A 123 -0.59 -14.21 -15.15
C GLU A 123 -0.46 -15.70 -14.77
N GLN A 124 -0.32 -16.00 -13.49
CA GLN A 124 -0.10 -17.35 -12.96
C GLN A 124 -1.33 -17.92 -12.23
N MET A 125 -2.34 -17.08 -12.02
CA MET A 125 -3.54 -17.37 -11.24
C MET A 125 -4.50 -18.29 -11.99
N SER A 126 -5.10 -19.24 -11.27
CA SER A 126 -6.23 -20.02 -11.78
C SER A 126 -7.50 -19.16 -11.87
N ASP A 127 -8.51 -19.59 -12.62
CA ASP A 127 -9.77 -18.84 -12.69
C ASP A 127 -10.51 -18.81 -11.35
N SER A 128 -10.45 -19.89 -10.56
CA SER A 128 -11.02 -19.93 -9.21
C SER A 128 -10.34 -18.96 -8.24
N ASP A 129 -9.01 -18.85 -8.31
CA ASP A 129 -8.27 -17.89 -7.48
C ASP A 129 -8.57 -16.44 -7.91
N PHE A 130 -8.85 -16.23 -9.19
CA PHE A 130 -9.25 -14.92 -9.70
C PHE A 130 -10.64 -14.49 -9.22
N GLU A 131 -11.62 -15.40 -9.21
CA GLU A 131 -12.93 -15.13 -8.61
C GLU A 131 -12.83 -14.81 -7.11
N LEU A 132 -11.98 -15.54 -6.39
CA LEU A 132 -11.69 -15.26 -4.98
C LEU A 132 -11.08 -13.86 -4.79
N LEU A 133 -10.18 -13.44 -5.67
CA LEU A 133 -9.63 -12.08 -5.66
C LEU A 133 -10.71 -11.02 -5.89
N LEU A 134 -11.64 -11.26 -6.82
CA LEU A 134 -12.76 -10.35 -7.08
C LEU A 134 -13.70 -10.25 -5.87
N ASP A 135 -13.92 -11.34 -5.16
CA ASP A 135 -14.72 -11.35 -3.92
C ASP A 135 -14.05 -10.55 -2.79
N ILE A 136 -12.74 -10.73 -2.59
CA ILE A 136 -11.96 -9.91 -1.64
C ILE A 136 -12.04 -8.43 -2.03
N GLN A 137 -11.95 -8.11 -3.32
CA GLN A 137 -12.10 -6.75 -3.83
C GLN A 137 -13.47 -6.15 -3.52
N LYS A 138 -14.57 -6.90 -3.72
CA LYS A 138 -15.93 -6.43 -3.39
C LYS A 138 -16.08 -6.13 -1.90
N ASN A 139 -15.40 -6.91 -1.06
CA ASN A 139 -15.35 -6.74 0.39
C ASN A 139 -14.32 -5.71 0.86
N THR A 140 -13.59 -5.04 -0.03
CA THR A 140 -12.56 -4.05 0.32
C THR A 140 -13.00 -2.63 -0.11
N TYR A 141 -13.29 -1.76 0.86
CA TYR A 141 -13.82 -0.42 0.59
C TYR A 141 -12.75 0.61 0.20
N LEU A 142 -11.89 1.01 1.13
CA LEU A 142 -10.96 2.14 0.92
C LEU A 142 -9.83 1.83 -0.04
N PHE A 143 -9.51 0.55 -0.25
CA PHE A 143 -8.34 0.08 -1.01
C PHE A 143 -8.74 -0.97 -2.03
N LYS A 144 -9.78 -0.69 -2.83
CA LYS A 144 -10.46 -1.64 -3.75
C LYS A 144 -9.52 -2.48 -4.64
N TYR A 145 -8.37 -1.95 -5.06
CA TYR A 145 -7.39 -2.65 -5.90
C TYR A 145 -6.06 -2.95 -5.18
N PHE A 146 -6.02 -2.79 -3.86
CA PHE A 146 -4.90 -3.17 -3.01
C PHE A 146 -5.40 -4.18 -1.98
N PRO A 147 -5.70 -5.42 -2.43
CA PRO A 147 -6.16 -6.46 -1.54
C PRO A 147 -5.08 -6.74 -0.49
N PRO A 148 -5.45 -7.04 0.76
CA PRO A 148 -4.50 -7.30 1.83
C PRO A 148 -3.71 -8.60 1.61
N PHE A 149 -4.28 -9.57 0.90
CA PHE A 149 -3.62 -10.77 0.44
C PHE A 149 -4.19 -11.26 -0.89
N ILE A 150 -3.45 -12.15 -1.55
CA ILE A 150 -3.85 -12.83 -2.79
C ILE A 150 -3.46 -14.30 -2.66
N LEU A 151 -4.38 -15.21 -2.99
CA LEU A 151 -4.08 -16.63 -3.19
C LEU A 151 -3.67 -16.85 -4.65
N CYS A 152 -2.53 -17.49 -4.89
CA CYS A 152 -2.12 -17.86 -6.25
C CYS A 152 -1.18 -19.08 -6.18
N LYS A 153 -1.45 -20.11 -6.98
CA LYS A 153 -0.67 -21.36 -7.00
C LYS A 153 -0.44 -21.94 -5.60
N ASP A 154 -1.53 -22.09 -4.84
CA ASP A 154 -1.51 -22.66 -3.48
C ASP A 154 -0.62 -21.90 -2.48
N ARG A 155 -0.22 -20.65 -2.79
CA ARG A 155 0.57 -19.77 -1.93
C ARG A 155 -0.23 -18.52 -1.57
N LEU A 156 -0.09 -18.08 -0.32
CA LEU A 156 -0.65 -16.82 0.16
C LEU A 156 0.39 -15.70 0.04
N TYR A 157 0.05 -14.66 -0.73
CA TYR A 157 0.86 -13.46 -0.90
C TYR A 157 0.23 -12.31 -0.12
N PHE A 158 0.86 -11.90 0.97
CA PHE A 158 0.42 -10.76 1.78
C PHE A 158 1.02 -9.45 1.27
N PHE A 159 0.14 -8.52 0.93
CA PHE A 159 0.49 -7.21 0.40
C PHE A 159 0.59 -6.21 1.55
N SER A 160 1.82 -6.04 2.04
CA SER A 160 2.19 -4.97 2.97
C SER A 160 3.28 -4.10 2.32
N PHE A 161 4.11 -3.43 3.13
CA PHE A 161 5.29 -2.71 2.65
C PHE A 161 6.24 -3.57 1.83
N LYS A 162 6.37 -4.85 2.21
CA LYS A 162 7.06 -5.88 1.44
C LYS A 162 6.06 -6.99 1.18
N LEU A 163 6.11 -7.55 -0.03
CA LEU A 163 5.35 -8.75 -0.35
C LEU A 163 5.91 -9.90 0.49
N LYS A 164 5.04 -10.57 1.24
CA LYS A 164 5.40 -11.77 1.99
C LYS A 164 4.66 -12.95 1.40
N GLU A 165 5.40 -13.96 0.99
CA GLU A 165 4.86 -15.24 0.56
C GLU A 165 4.83 -16.19 1.76
N ILE A 166 3.70 -16.86 1.97
CA ILE A 166 3.52 -17.85 3.03
C ILE A 166 2.86 -19.08 2.41
N ASP A 167 3.39 -20.25 2.75
CA ASP A 167 2.72 -21.52 2.52
C ASP A 167 1.52 -21.64 3.48
N PRO A 168 0.27 -21.67 2.99
CA PRO A 168 -0.90 -21.78 3.85
C PRO A 168 -0.89 -23.06 4.70
N ALA A 169 -0.29 -24.17 4.22
CA ALA A 169 -0.17 -25.42 4.97
C ALA A 169 0.79 -25.30 6.17
N SER A 170 1.72 -24.34 6.13
CA SER A 170 2.68 -24.10 7.23
C SER A 170 2.10 -23.31 8.40
N ILE A 171 0.87 -22.80 8.27
CA ILE A 171 0.21 -21.98 9.28
C ILE A 171 -0.28 -22.88 10.41
N LYS A 172 0.19 -22.61 11.63
CA LYS A 172 -0.13 -23.36 12.84
C LYS A 172 -1.20 -22.69 13.70
N LYS A 173 -1.18 -21.35 13.73
CA LYS A 173 -2.14 -20.56 14.52
C LYS A 173 -2.47 -19.25 13.83
N VAL A 174 -3.74 -18.87 13.89
CA VAL A 174 -4.26 -17.57 13.49
C VAL A 174 -5.05 -17.00 14.65
N SER A 175 -4.62 -15.85 15.15
CA SER A 175 -5.34 -15.08 16.16
C SER A 175 -5.61 -13.67 15.63
N PHE A 176 -6.55 -12.94 16.22
CA PHE A 176 -6.77 -11.56 15.84
C PHE A 176 -7.01 -10.66 17.05
N SER A 177 -6.69 -9.38 16.89
CA SER A 177 -7.03 -8.33 17.83
C SER A 177 -7.77 -7.21 17.12
N TYR A 178 -8.66 -6.53 17.84
CA TYR A 178 -9.38 -5.39 17.29
C TYR A 178 -8.47 -4.17 17.20
N ALA A 179 -8.41 -3.54 16.02
CA ALA A 179 -7.81 -2.24 15.84
C ALA A 179 -8.87 -1.14 15.83
N ARG A 180 -8.46 0.11 16.09
CA ARG A 180 -9.34 1.27 15.92
C ARG A 180 -9.79 1.39 14.45
N GLY A 181 -11.05 1.74 14.23
CA GLY A 181 -11.59 1.98 12.89
C GLY A 181 -12.16 0.76 12.17
N GLY A 182 -12.52 -0.32 12.89
CA GLY A 182 -13.25 -1.48 12.32
C GLY A 182 -12.37 -2.50 11.60
N ASN A 183 -11.06 -2.29 11.56
CA ASN A 183 -10.07 -3.27 11.10
C ASN A 183 -9.70 -4.23 12.22
N ILE A 184 -9.20 -5.40 11.83
CA ILE A 184 -8.60 -6.37 12.74
C ILE A 184 -7.11 -6.54 12.39
N LEU A 185 -6.29 -6.74 13.42
CA LEU A 185 -4.91 -7.17 13.27
C LEU A 185 -4.88 -8.67 13.40
N VAL A 186 -4.58 -9.36 12.30
CA VAL A 186 -4.49 -10.82 12.25
C VAL A 186 -3.04 -11.22 12.44
N HIS A 187 -2.80 -12.01 13.48
CA HIS A 187 -1.53 -12.59 13.82
C HIS A 187 -1.47 -14.02 13.29
N ILE A 188 -0.58 -14.25 12.32
CA ILE A 188 -0.38 -15.52 11.65
C ILE A 188 0.93 -16.11 12.16
N LYS A 189 0.86 -17.28 12.80
CA LYS A 189 2.02 -18.04 13.27
C LYS A 189 2.26 -19.23 12.35
N SER A 190 3.34 -19.14 11.58
CA SER A 190 3.91 -20.24 10.77
C SER A 190 5.35 -20.48 11.18
N ALA A 191 6.29 -20.61 10.23
CA ALA A 191 7.73 -20.57 10.49
C ALA A 191 8.20 -19.20 11.01
N THR A 192 7.54 -18.12 10.56
CA THR A 192 7.78 -16.77 11.06
C THR A 192 6.44 -16.14 11.45
N SER A 193 6.42 -15.41 12.56
CA SER A 193 5.21 -14.71 12.98
C SER A 193 5.01 -13.46 12.11
N THR A 194 3.85 -13.34 11.48
CA THR A 194 3.50 -12.17 10.67
C THR A 194 2.18 -11.60 11.15
N THR A 195 2.12 -10.28 11.25
CA THR A 195 0.87 -9.55 11.54
C THR A 195 0.45 -8.78 10.29
N ILE A 196 -0.84 -8.84 9.96
CA ILE A 196 -1.44 -8.10 8.85
C ILE A 196 -2.70 -7.38 9.34
N SER A 197 -2.97 -6.22 8.76
CA SER A 197 -4.24 -5.54 8.97
C SER A 197 -5.25 -6.02 7.93
N LEU A 198 -6.45 -6.37 8.38
CA LEU A 198 -7.53 -6.85 7.54
C LEU A 198 -8.83 -6.15 7.88
N TYR A 199 -9.69 -5.98 6.87
CA TYR A 199 -11.08 -5.64 7.13
C TYR A 199 -11.78 -6.84 7.75
N LYS A 200 -12.67 -6.57 8.72
CA LYS A 200 -13.40 -7.63 9.44
C LYS A 200 -14.17 -8.57 8.50
N ASN A 201 -14.73 -8.06 7.41
CA ASN A 201 -15.46 -8.83 6.40
C ASN A 201 -14.56 -9.68 5.48
N VAL A 202 -13.27 -9.37 5.37
CA VAL A 202 -12.31 -10.17 4.59
C VAL A 202 -11.70 -11.30 5.43
N TYR A 203 -11.76 -11.20 6.77
CA TYR A 203 -11.21 -12.23 7.67
C TYR A 203 -11.79 -13.64 7.48
N PRO A 204 -13.12 -13.82 7.34
CA PRO A 204 -13.69 -15.15 7.12
C PRO A 204 -13.13 -15.84 5.87
N ILE A 205 -12.92 -15.07 4.78
CA ILE A 205 -12.35 -15.56 3.53
C ILE A 205 -10.93 -16.09 3.78
N LEU A 206 -10.10 -15.34 4.51
CA LEU A 206 -8.75 -15.80 4.87
C LEU A 206 -8.78 -17.09 5.70
N VAL A 207 -9.67 -17.16 6.69
CA VAL A 207 -9.82 -18.32 7.57
C VAL A 207 -10.23 -19.56 6.77
N GLU A 208 -11.16 -19.42 5.83
CA GLU A 208 -11.60 -20.52 4.97
C GLU A 208 -10.46 -21.05 4.09
N ILE A 209 -9.68 -20.15 3.48
CA ILE A 209 -8.48 -20.54 2.72
C ILE A 209 -7.52 -21.31 3.61
N ILE A 210 -7.19 -20.79 4.80
CA ILE A 210 -6.22 -21.44 5.70
C ILE A 210 -6.71 -22.82 6.13
N LYS A 211 -8.00 -22.98 6.47
CA LYS A 211 -8.56 -24.29 6.83
C LYS A 211 -8.50 -25.32 5.72
N ARG A 212 -8.61 -24.89 4.45
CA ARG A 212 -8.48 -25.80 3.29
C ARG A 212 -7.09 -26.43 3.21
N TYR A 213 -6.03 -25.70 3.55
CA TYR A 213 -4.65 -26.18 3.45
C TYR A 213 -4.07 -26.69 4.78
N SER A 214 -4.55 -26.17 5.91
CA SER A 214 -4.12 -26.52 7.27
C SER A 214 -5.35 -26.69 8.16
N PRO A 215 -6.04 -27.85 8.07
CA PRO A 215 -7.28 -28.09 8.83
C PRO A 215 -7.04 -28.09 10.35
N ASP A 216 -5.83 -28.47 10.79
CA ASP A 216 -5.42 -28.51 12.19
C ASP A 216 -4.94 -27.16 12.75
N ALA A 217 -4.95 -26.10 11.92
CA ALA A 217 -4.56 -24.77 12.37
C ALA A 217 -5.48 -24.28 13.49
N GLN A 218 -4.88 -23.80 14.59
CA GLN A 218 -5.63 -23.17 15.67
C GLN A 218 -6.11 -21.79 15.24
N ILE A 219 -7.41 -21.63 15.00
CA ILE A 219 -7.98 -20.36 14.53
C ILE A 219 -8.92 -19.79 15.58
N GLU A 220 -8.59 -18.59 16.05
CA GLU A 220 -9.45 -17.81 16.94
C GLU A 220 -10.67 -17.30 16.16
N ARG A 221 -11.86 -17.53 16.72
CA ARG A 221 -13.15 -17.18 16.11
C ARG A 221 -13.64 -15.83 16.62
#